data_AF-A0A959VER8-F1
#
_entry.id   AF-A0A959VER8-F1
#
_cell.length_a   1.000
_cell.length_b   1.000
_cell.length_c   1.000
_cell.angle_alpha   90.00
_cell.angle_beta   90.00
_cell.angle_gamma   90.00
#
_symmetry.space_group_name_H-M   'P 1'
#
loop_
_entity.id
_entity.type
_entity.pdbx_description
1 polymer ?
#
loop_
_entity_poly.entity_id
_entity_poly.type
_entity_poly.pdbx_seq_one_letter_code
_entity_poly.pdbx_strand_id
1 'polypeptide(L)'
;MRSRKAFTLVEIMIVVLIIGVILTIAVPGWMRIRLKSQETNCAKQRKALDDAKQYWAQDTGQSAGATPTMADIVPTYLKREPKCPGSGTYTLGAFDADTDCSVHGH
;
A
#
# COMPACT_ATOMS: atom_id res chain seq x y z
N MET A 1 -14.69 53.12 12.69
CA MET A 1 -13.30 53.02 12.19
C MET A 1 -12.79 51.61 12.42
N ARG A 2 -12.54 50.84 11.35
CA ARG A 2 -12.11 49.45 11.44
C ARG A 2 -10.59 49.42 11.64
N SER A 3 -10.15 49.11 12.86
CA SER A 3 -8.73 49.02 13.19
C SER A 3 -8.12 47.81 12.49
N ARG A 4 -7.36 48.04 11.41
CA ARG A 4 -6.52 47.01 10.79
C ARG A 4 -5.21 47.00 11.56
N LYS A 5 -5.07 46.07 12.51
CA LYS A 5 -3.75 45.72 13.06
C LYS A 5 -2.96 45.07 11.93
N ALA A 6 -2.01 45.78 11.35
CA ALA A 6 -1.06 45.20 10.41
C ALA A 6 -0.06 44.37 11.22
N PHE A 7 0.09 43.09 10.88
CA PHE A 7 1.15 42.22 11.40
C PHE A 7 2.50 42.87 11.12
N THR A 8 3.38 42.91 12.12
CA THR A 8 4.74 43.42 11.91
C THR A 8 5.52 42.45 11.05
N LEU A 9 6.43 42.94 10.19
CA LEU A 9 7.30 42.07 9.38
C LEU A 9 8.09 41.07 10.24
N VAL A 10 8.47 41.50 11.46
CA VAL A 10 9.18 40.68 12.45
C VAL A 10 8.35 39.48 12.91
N GLU A 11 7.05 39.67 13.13
CA GLU A 11 6.15 38.59 13.55
C GLU A 11 6.06 37.50 12.47
N ILE A 12 6.00 37.89 11.19
CA ILE A 12 6.01 36.96 10.06
C ILE A 12 7.36 36.23 9.96
N MET A 13 8.49 36.91 10.19
CA MET A 13 9.82 36.28 10.14
C MET A 13 9.98 35.17 11.18
N ILE A 14 9.52 35.38 12.42
CA ILE A 14 9.60 34.38 13.49
C ILE A 14 8.72 33.17 13.13
N VAL A 15 7.52 33.40 12.61
CA VAL A 15 6.60 32.32 12.20
C VAL A 15 7.20 31.48 11.08
N VAL A 16 7.77 32.10 10.05
CA VAL A 16 8.42 31.38 8.93
C VAL A 16 9.63 30.58 9.42
N LEU A 17 10.42 31.13 10.35
CA LEU A 17 11.55 30.43 10.96
C LEU A 17 11.09 29.16 11.69
N ILE A 18 10.07 29.25 12.55
CA ILE A 18 9.55 28.10 13.31
C ILE A 18 8.97 27.05 12.36
N ILE A 19 8.18 27.46 11.36
CA ILE A 19 7.62 26.53 10.37
C ILE A 19 8.74 25.82 9.59
N GLY A 20 9.80 26.53 9.21
CA GLY A 20 10.95 25.95 8.50
C GLY A 20 11.65 24.84 9.30
N VAL A 21 11.86 25.04 10.60
CA VAL A 21 12.45 24.02 11.48
C VAL A 21 11.56 22.78 11.58
N ILE A 22 10.24 22.97 11.78
CA ILE A 22 9.29 21.85 11.89
C ILE A 22 9.22 21.04 10.58
N LEU A 23 9.14 21.71 9.43
CA LEU A 23 9.07 21.05 8.12
C LEU A 23 10.31 20.19 7.84
N THR A 24 11.49 20.66 8.23
CA THR A 24 12.75 19.94 8.03
C THR A 24 12.75 18.58 8.74
N ILE A 25 12.15 18.50 9.94
CA ILE A 25 12.08 17.25 10.71
C ILE A 25 10.90 16.37 10.25
N ALA A 26 9.77 16.99 9.88
CA ALA A 26 8.54 16.26 9.56
C ALA A 26 8.58 15.53 8.22
N VAL A 27 9.17 16.13 7.18
CA VAL A 27 9.21 15.56 5.82
C VAL A 27 9.86 14.16 5.75
N PRO A 28 11.06 13.91 6.31
CA PRO A 28 11.68 12.59 6.19
C PRO A 28 10.91 11.49 6.93
N GLY A 29 10.28 11.81 8.06
CA GLY A 29 9.44 10.87 8.81
C GLY A 29 8.23 10.40 8.00
N TRP A 30 7.57 11.32 7.30
CA TRP A 30 6.37 11.01 6.52
C TRP A 30 6.68 10.08 5.33
N MET A 31 7.78 10.31 4.61
CA MET A 31 8.18 9.46 3.48
C MET A 31 8.39 8.00 3.90
N ARG A 32 9.07 7.76 5.03
CA ARG A 32 9.29 6.40 5.56
C ARG A 32 7.99 5.70 5.93
N ILE A 33 7.08 6.41 6.58
CA ILE A 33 5.75 5.88 6.95
C ILE A 33 4.98 5.47 5.71
N ARG A 34 5.04 6.26 4.64
CA ARG A 34 4.38 5.94 3.37
C ARG A 34 4.92 4.65 2.77
N LEU A 35 6.24 4.52 2.65
CA LEU A 35 6.87 3.31 2.09
C LEU A 35 6.51 2.07 2.92
N LYS A 36 6.65 2.14 4.25
CA LYS A 36 6.30 1.03 5.13
C LYS A 36 4.81 0.66 5.07
N SER A 37 3.94 1.65 4.91
CA SER A 37 2.51 1.40 4.72
C SER A 37 2.22 0.71 3.39
N GLN A 38 2.93 1.06 2.31
CA GLN A 38 2.77 0.40 1.01
C GLN A 38 3.22 -1.07 1.09
N GLU A 39 4.38 -1.33 1.68
CA GLU A 39 4.91 -2.68 1.90
C GLU A 39 3.95 -3.55 2.74
N THR A 40 3.51 -3.03 3.89
CA THR A 40 2.59 -3.74 4.79
C THR A 40 1.26 -4.07 4.12
N ASN A 41 0.71 -3.12 3.35
CA ASN A 41 -0.54 -3.33 2.63
C ASN A 41 -0.35 -4.34 1.49
N CYS A 42 0.78 -4.28 0.79
CA CYS A 42 1.11 -5.23 -0.26
C CYS A 42 1.21 -6.65 0.29
N ALA A 43 1.90 -6.86 1.43
CA ALA A 43 1.99 -8.16 2.08
C ALA A 43 0.62 -8.71 2.48
N LYS A 44 -0.27 -7.87 3.00
CA LYS A 44 -1.66 -8.27 3.33
C LYS A 44 -2.45 -8.68 2.08
N GLN A 45 -2.29 -7.96 0.98
CA GLN A 45 -2.95 -8.28 -0.28
C GLN A 45 -2.42 -9.58 -0.89
N ARG A 46 -1.10 -9.83 -0.85
CA ARG A 46 -0.50 -11.11 -1.28
C ARG A 46 -1.04 -12.26 -0.45
N LYS A 47 -1.07 -12.12 0.87
CA LYS A 47 -1.66 -13.14 1.74
C LYS A 47 -3.13 -13.42 1.42
N ALA A 48 -3.93 -12.38 1.15
CA ALA A 48 -5.33 -12.58 0.75
C ALA A 48 -5.45 -13.30 -0.60
N LEU A 49 -4.53 -13.07 -1.54
CA LEU A 49 -4.46 -13.83 -2.79
C LEU A 49 -4.06 -15.28 -2.53
N ASP A 50 -3.07 -15.54 -1.69
CA ASP A 50 -2.63 -16.90 -1.33
C ASP A 50 -3.75 -17.70 -0.66
N ASP A 51 -4.45 -17.09 0.30
CA ASP A 51 -5.61 -17.70 0.95
C ASP A 51 -6.72 -17.99 -0.09
N ALA A 52 -6.96 -17.07 -1.04
CA ALA A 52 -7.95 -17.25 -2.09
C ALA A 52 -7.58 -18.35 -3.11
N LYS A 53 -6.30 -18.50 -3.45
CA LYS A 53 -5.80 -19.62 -4.28
C LYS A 53 -6.01 -20.97 -3.57
N GLN A 54 -5.77 -21.01 -2.26
CA GLN A 54 -5.98 -22.24 -1.47
C GLN A 54 -7.45 -22.64 -1.44
N TYR A 55 -8.37 -21.69 -1.27
CA TYR A 55 -9.80 -21.98 -1.34
C TYR A 55 -10.23 -22.48 -2.72
N TRP A 56 -9.74 -21.83 -3.79
CA TRP A 56 -9.99 -22.30 -5.15
C TRP A 56 -9.51 -23.75 -5.35
N ALA A 57 -8.29 -24.08 -4.91
CA ALA A 57 -7.73 -25.42 -5.05
C ALA A 57 -8.52 -26.46 -4.26
N GLN A 58 -9.00 -26.11 -3.06
CA GLN A 58 -9.83 -26.99 -2.23
C GLN A 58 -11.19 -27.28 -2.88
N ASP A 59 -11.87 -26.25 -3.38
CA ASP A 59 -13.20 -26.40 -3.99
C ASP A 59 -13.15 -27.14 -5.34
N THR A 60 -12.07 -26.95 -6.10
CA THR A 60 -11.90 -27.57 -7.42
C THR A 60 -11.14 -28.90 -7.38
N GLY A 61 -10.66 -29.32 -6.21
CA GLY A 61 -9.95 -30.59 -6.03
C GLY A 61 -8.59 -30.65 -6.74
N GLN A 62 -7.89 -29.52 -6.82
CA GLN A 62 -6.62 -29.40 -7.53
C GLN A 62 -5.45 -30.03 -6.75
N SER A 63 -4.47 -30.51 -7.50
CA SER A 63 -3.21 -31.07 -6.97
C SER A 63 -2.08 -30.04 -7.01
N ALA A 64 -1.05 -30.25 -6.17
CA ALA A 64 0.13 -29.39 -6.04
C ALA A 64 0.71 -28.96 -7.40
N GLY A 65 1.08 -27.68 -7.53
CA GLY A 65 1.53 -27.09 -8.77
C GLY A 65 0.43 -26.51 -9.68
N ALA A 66 -0.85 -26.66 -9.35
CA ALA A 66 -1.93 -26.02 -10.09
C ALA A 66 -1.92 -24.50 -9.88
N THR A 67 -1.94 -23.76 -11.00
CA THR A 67 -1.91 -22.30 -11.03
C THR A 67 -3.28 -21.75 -11.40
N PRO A 68 -4.00 -21.06 -10.49
CA PRO A 68 -5.22 -20.36 -10.85
C PRO A 68 -4.91 -19.10 -11.66
N THR A 69 -5.84 -18.71 -12.53
CA THR A 69 -5.85 -17.39 -13.15
C THR A 69 -6.62 -16.41 -12.28
N MET A 70 -6.42 -15.11 -12.47
CA MET A 70 -7.12 -14.10 -11.67
C MET A 70 -8.65 -14.13 -11.89
N ALA A 71 -9.11 -14.65 -13.03
CA ALA A 71 -10.53 -14.86 -13.33
C ALA A 71 -11.14 -16.05 -12.56
N ASP A 72 -10.33 -17.02 -12.12
CA ASP A 72 -10.80 -18.15 -11.31
C ASP A 72 -11.02 -17.73 -9.85
N ILE A 73 -10.26 -16.73 -9.39
CA ILE A 73 -10.28 -16.25 -8.00
C ILE A 73 -11.28 -15.13 -7.80
N VAL A 74 -11.37 -14.19 -8.75
CA VAL A 74 -12.26 -13.02 -8.71
C VAL A 74 -13.46 -13.27 -9.63
N PRO A 75 -14.71 -13.13 -9.17
CA PRO A 75 -15.14 -12.54 -7.89
C PRO A 75 -15.40 -13.55 -6.76
N THR A 76 -15.23 -14.85 -7.00
CA THR A 76 -15.73 -15.93 -6.14
C THR A 76 -15.05 -15.96 -4.76
N TYR A 77 -13.73 -15.97 -4.73
CA TYR A 77 -12.92 -16.04 -3.50
C TYR A 77 -12.42 -14.66 -3.06
N LEU A 78 -12.36 -13.72 -4.01
CA LEU A 78 -11.94 -12.36 -3.74
C LEU A 78 -12.86 -11.36 -4.45
N LYS A 79 -13.40 -10.40 -3.71
CA LYS A 79 -14.44 -9.46 -4.22
C LYS A 79 -13.98 -8.63 -5.42
N ARG A 80 -12.70 -8.27 -5.45
CA ARG A 80 -12.06 -7.45 -6.50
C ARG A 80 -10.58 -7.79 -6.55
N GLU A 81 -9.99 -7.60 -7.71
CA GLU A 81 -8.54 -7.72 -7.88
C GLU A 81 -7.81 -6.62 -7.06
N PRO A 82 -6.89 -7.00 -6.16
CA PRO A 82 -6.15 -6.05 -5.37
C PRO A 82 -5.10 -5.36 -6.24
N LYS A 83 -4.90 -4.06 -6.03
CA LYS A 83 -3.82 -3.30 -6.65
C LYS A 83 -2.76 -2.97 -5.63
N CYS A 84 -1.50 -3.17 -5.99
CA CYS A 84 -0.38 -2.81 -5.14
C CYS A 84 -0.33 -1.28 -4.95
N PRO A 85 -0.26 -0.77 -3.70
CA PRO A 85 -0.15 0.66 -3.44
C PRO A 85 1.12 1.32 -4.00
N GLY A 86 2.18 0.52 -4.23
CA GLY A 86 3.41 0.95 -4.89
C GLY A 86 3.41 0.73 -6.39
N SER A 87 2.23 0.60 -7.02
CA SER A 87 2.05 0.39 -8.48
C SER A 87 2.64 -0.90 -9.06
N GLY A 88 2.90 -1.91 -8.21
CA GLY A 88 3.30 -3.24 -8.65
C GLY A 88 2.14 -4.09 -9.19
N THR A 89 2.48 -5.14 -9.92
CA THR A 89 1.55 -6.16 -10.40
C THR A 89 1.71 -7.45 -9.60
N TYR A 90 0.60 -8.11 -9.30
CA TYR A 90 0.61 -9.42 -8.64
C TYR A 90 0.69 -10.55 -9.65
N THR A 91 1.59 -11.49 -9.44
CA THR A 91 1.71 -12.70 -10.23
C THR A 91 1.30 -13.89 -9.36
N LEU A 92 0.20 -14.52 -9.75
CA LEU A 92 -0.27 -15.74 -9.12
C LEU A 92 0.68 -16.88 -9.50
N GLY A 93 1.45 -17.38 -8.54
CA GLY A 93 2.10 -18.69 -8.64
C GLY A 93 1.09 -19.82 -8.46
N ALA A 94 1.60 -21.05 -8.33
CA ALA A 94 0.76 -22.18 -7.94
C ALA A 94 0.06 -21.92 -6.59
N PHE A 95 -1.02 -22.63 -6.27
CA PHE A 95 -1.71 -22.42 -5.00
C PHE A 95 -0.84 -22.76 -3.77
N ASP A 96 0.18 -23.60 -3.96
CA ASP A 96 1.20 -24.00 -2.99
C ASP A 96 2.49 -23.16 -3.07
N ALA A 97 2.53 -22.14 -3.92
CA ALA A 97 3.63 -21.19 -4.01
C ALA A 97 3.17 -19.77 -3.60
N ASP A 98 4.09 -18.97 -3.05
CA ASP A 98 3.77 -17.61 -2.63
C ASP A 98 3.45 -16.72 -3.84
N THR A 99 2.44 -15.84 -3.69
CA THR A 99 2.15 -14.80 -4.67
C THR A 99 3.24 -13.74 -4.63
N ASP A 100 3.76 -13.36 -5.80
CA ASP A 100 4.80 -12.33 -5.93
C ASP A 100 4.20 -10.96 -6.29
N CYS A 101 4.94 -9.90 -5.96
CA CYS A 101 4.65 -8.54 -6.40
C CYS A 101 5.89 -7.90 -7.01
N SER A 102 5.76 -7.35 -8.22
CA SER A 102 6.88 -6.78 -8.98
C SER A 102 7.68 -5.66 -8.29
N VAL A 103 7.13 -5.04 -7.24
CA VAL A 103 7.75 -3.91 -6.52
C VAL A 103 8.25 -4.30 -5.13
N HIS A 104 7.55 -5.21 -4.43
CA HIS A 104 7.83 -5.53 -3.03
C HIS A 104 8.29 -6.98 -2.82
N GLY A 105 8.25 -7.82 -3.86
CA GLY A 105 8.57 -9.24 -3.77
C GLY A 105 7.54 -10.07 -2.99
N HIS A 106 8.04 -11.18 -2.44
CA HIS A 106 7.35 -12.10 -1.52
C HIS A 106 7.37 -11.63 -0.06
#